data_AF-A0A4Q2YAW1-F1
#
_entry.id   AF-A0A4Q2YAW1-F1
#
_cell.length_a   1.000
_cell.length_b   1.000
_cell.length_c   1.000
_cell.angle_alpha   90.00
_cell.angle_beta   90.00
_cell.angle_gamma   90.00
#
_symmetry.space_group_name_H-M   'P 1'
#
loop_
_entity.id
_entity.type
_entity.pdbx_description
1 polymer ?
#
loop_
_entity_poly.entity_id
_entity_poly.type
_entity_poly.pdbx_seq_one_letter_code
_entity_poly.pdbx_strand_id
1 'polypeptide(L)' 'LETEAFPDAPNQPAFPSTVLRPGETYRHSILFKFSVR' A
#
# COMPACT_ATOMS: atom_id res chain seq x y z
N LEU A 1 0.52 2.65 13.36
CA LEU A 1 0.08 3.35 12.13
C LEU A 1 0.37 2.40 10.99
N GLU A 2 -0.67 1.79 10.46
CA GLU A 2 -0.59 0.79 9.40
C GLU A 2 -0.87 1.49 8.08
N THR A 3 0.13 1.53 7.20
CA THR A 3 -0.03 1.99 5.82
C THR A 3 -0.17 0.77 4.95
N GLU A 4 -1.34 0.59 4.37
CA GLU A 4 -1.69 -0.58 3.58
C GLU A 4 -2.68 -0.20 2.48
N ALA A 5 -2.98 -1.17 1.61
CA ALA A 5 -4.08 -1.06 0.67
C ALA A 5 -5.42 -1.19 1.41
N PHE A 6 -6.52 -0.84 0.74
CA PHE A 6 -7.85 -1.01 1.33
C PHE A 6 -8.11 -2.49 1.66
N PRO A 7 -8.71 -2.81 2.83
CA PRO A 7 -8.88 -4.18 3.30
C PRO A 7 -9.58 -5.13 2.32
N ASP A 8 -10.50 -4.63 1.48
CA ASP A 8 -11.28 -5.41 0.52
C ASP A 8 -10.92 -5.13 -0.96
N ALA A 9 -9.75 -4.54 -1.21
CA ALA A 9 -9.30 -4.18 -2.56
C ALA A 9 -9.36 -5.31 -3.60
N PRO A 10 -9.08 -6.59 -3.28
CA PRO A 10 -9.23 -7.67 -4.25
C PRO A 10 -10.68 -7.91 -4.73
N ASN A 11 -11.68 -7.61 -3.89
CA ASN A 11 -13.09 -7.89 -4.19
C ASN A 11 -13.88 -6.63 -4.62
N GLN A 12 -13.25 -5.45 -4.58
CA GLN A 12 -13.86 -4.17 -4.91
C GLN A 12 -13.19 -3.59 -6.17
N PRO A 13 -13.75 -3.81 -7.38
CA PRO A 13 -13.11 -3.37 -8.64
C PRO A 13 -12.89 -1.86 -8.76
N ALA A 14 -13.58 -1.06 -7.95
CA ALA A 14 -13.39 0.38 -7.88
C ALA A 14 -12.18 0.80 -7.01
N PHE A 15 -11.63 -0.10 -6.20
CA PHE A 15 -10.44 0.19 -5.39
C PHE A 15 -9.16 0.01 -6.23
N PRO A 16 -8.06 0.70 -5.85
CA PRO A 16 -6.76 0.43 -6.42
C PRO A 16 -6.40 -1.06 -6.32
N SER A 17 -5.97 -1.64 -7.44
CA SER A 17 -5.55 -3.04 -7.50
C SER A 17 -4.37 -3.32 -6.57
N THR A 18 -4.43 -4.44 -5.87
CA THR A 18 -3.33 -4.99 -5.07
C THR A 18 -2.58 -6.12 -5.79
N VAL A 19 -2.95 -6.43 -7.03
CA VAL A 19 -2.34 -7.51 -7.82
C VAL A 19 -0.99 -7.06 -8.38
N LEU A 20 0.05 -7.84 -8.12
CA LEU A 20 1.36 -7.76 -8.78
C LEU A 20 1.50 -8.93 -9.76
N ARG A 21 1.92 -8.65 -11.00
CA ARG A 21 2.10 -9.64 -12.07
C ARG A 21 3.57 -10.03 -12.26
N PRO A 22 3.86 -11.18 -12.90
CA PRO A 22 5.23 -11.58 -13.19
C PRO A 22 6.01 -10.49 -13.96
N GLY A 23 7.21 -10.16 -13.49
CA GLY A 23 8.06 -9.11 -14.05
C GLY A 23 7.79 -7.70 -13.50
N GLU A 24 6.71 -7.49 -12.76
CA GLU A 24 6.44 -6.20 -12.10
C GLU A 24 7.22 -6.08 -10.79
N THR A 25 7.55 -4.83 -10.42
CA THR A 25 8.23 -4.52 -9.16
C THR A 25 7.28 -3.79 -8.24
N TYR A 26 6.97 -4.40 -7.10
CA TYR A 26 6.26 -3.73 -6.02
C TYR A 26 7.16 -2.71 -5.31
N ARG A 27 6.62 -1.51 -5.03
CA ARG A 27 7.31 -0.45 -4.28
C ARG A 27 6.36 0.15 -3.25
N HIS A 28 6.81 0.22 -2.01
CA HIS A 28 6.11 0.84 -0.89
C HIS A 28 7.13 1.49 0.04
N SER A 29 6.81 2.65 0.59
CA SER A 29 7.74 3.41 1.43
C SER A 29 6.97 4.08 2.55
N ILE A 30 7.49 3.93 3.76
CA ILE A 30 6.89 4.48 4.97
C ILE A 30 7.96 5.30 5.67
N LEU A 31 7.61 6.51 6.09
CA LEU A 31 8.50 7.39 6.84
C LEU A 31 7.85 7.75 8.18
N PHE A 32 8.51 7.36 9.26
CA PHE A 32 8.20 7.85 10.60
C PHE A 32 9.25 8.89 10.98
N LYS A 33 8.83 10.15 11.11
CA LYS A 33 9.70 11.25 11.52
C LYS A 33 9.27 11.78 12.89
N PHE A 34 10.18 11.72 13.85
CA PHE A 34 9.99 12.22 15.20
C PHE A 34 10.86 13.46 15.44
N SER A 35 10.36 14.39 16.25
CA SER A 35 11.09 15.58 16.69
C SER A 35 10.67 15.94 18.11
N VAL A 36 11.60 16.51 18.88
CA VAL A 36 11.29 17.14 20.17
C VAL A 36 11.04 18.63 19.97
N ARG A 37 10.34 19.26 20.92
CA ARG A 37 10.24 20.73 21.02
C ARG A 37 11.14 21.24 22.13
#